data_AF-A0A564T1D2-F1
#
_entry.id   AF-A0A564T1D2-F1
#
_cell.length_a   1.000
_cell.length_b   1.000
_cell.length_c   1.000
_cell.angle_alpha   90.00
_cell.angle_beta   90.00
_cell.angle_gamma   90.00
#
_symmetry.space_group_name_H-M   'P 1'
#
loop_
_entity.id
_entity.type
_entity.pdbx_description
1 polymer ?
#
loop_
_entity_poly.entity_id
_entity_poly.type
_entity_poly.pdbx_seq_one_letter_code
_entity_poly.pdbx_strand_id
1 'polypeptide(L)'
;MIWKQNWGYNCIEKKGIAVSAMYNIECDYRYLYVSHNYVFYRIESEKIIVVEMFDEREDFMYKLFGISTRTQESIDYWGDED
;
A
#
# COMPACT_ATOMS: atom_id res chain seq x y z
N MET A 1 -13.12 -10.12 41.68
CA MET A 1 -12.20 -10.22 40.51
C MET A 1 -13.05 -10.10 39.25
N ILE A 2 -13.16 -8.89 38.71
CA ILE A 2 -13.87 -8.63 37.45
C ILE A 2 -12.82 -8.72 36.35
N TRP A 3 -13.02 -9.64 35.41
CA TRP A 3 -12.18 -9.78 34.23
C TRP A 3 -12.38 -8.56 33.32
N LYS A 4 -11.46 -7.58 33.37
CA LYS A 4 -11.24 -6.70 32.22
C LYS A 4 -10.49 -7.50 31.16
N GLN A 5 -11.20 -8.11 30.22
CA GLN A 5 -10.57 -8.47 28.95
C GLN A 5 -10.40 -7.20 28.14
N ASN A 6 -9.15 -6.89 27.83
CA ASN A 6 -8.66 -5.73 27.11
C ASN A 6 -9.39 -5.55 25.77
N TRP A 7 -10.25 -4.54 25.68
CA TRP A 7 -10.64 -3.96 24.40
C TRP A 7 -9.48 -3.05 23.96
N GLY A 8 -8.42 -3.67 23.42
CA GLY A 8 -7.39 -2.92 22.72
C GLY A 8 -8.06 -2.16 21.57
N TYR A 9 -8.04 -0.84 21.65
CA TYR A 9 -8.63 0.09 20.69
C TYR A 9 -8.38 -0.39 19.24
N ASN A 10 -9.44 -0.76 18.54
CA ASN A 10 -9.38 -1.15 17.14
C ASN A 10 -9.19 0.14 16.31
N CYS A 11 -7.95 0.62 16.26
CA CYS A 11 -7.50 1.79 15.49
C CYS A 11 -7.78 1.55 14.00
N ILE A 12 -8.89 2.10 13.51
CA ILE A 12 -9.34 1.94 12.11
C ILE A 12 -8.26 2.44 11.14
N GLU A 13 -7.54 3.50 11.52
CA GLU A 13 -6.45 4.08 10.75
C GLU A 13 -5.30 3.09 10.50
N LYS A 14 -5.13 2.06 11.35
CA LYS A 14 -4.06 1.07 11.23
C LYS A 14 -4.48 -0.22 10.52
N LYS A 15 -5.72 -0.31 10.00
CA LYS A 15 -6.23 -1.52 9.34
C LYS A 15 -5.56 -1.83 8.00
N GLY A 16 -5.06 -0.83 7.30
CA GLY A 16 -4.33 -1.01 6.03
C GLY A 16 -2.97 -1.69 6.22
N ILE A 17 -2.59 -2.47 5.21
CA ILE A 17 -1.30 -3.18 5.15
C ILE A 17 -0.18 -2.16 5.05
N ALA A 18 0.83 -2.25 5.92
CA ALA A 18 2.01 -1.41 5.83
C ALA A 18 2.84 -1.81 4.61
N VAL A 19 3.04 -0.88 3.68
CA VAL A 19 3.80 -1.10 2.43
C VAL A 19 5.23 -1.51 2.75
N SER A 20 5.83 -0.87 3.75
CA SER A 20 7.19 -1.18 4.19
C SER A 20 7.38 -2.62 4.64
N ALA A 21 6.42 -3.17 5.38
CA ALA A 21 6.49 -4.56 5.83
C ALA A 21 6.25 -5.56 4.67
N MET A 22 5.35 -5.21 3.73
CA MET A 22 4.97 -6.09 2.64
C MET A 22 6.04 -6.19 1.55
N TYR A 23 6.69 -5.08 1.23
CA TYR A 23 7.60 -4.96 0.08
C TYR A 23 9.05 -4.63 0.46
N ASN A 24 9.35 -4.48 1.76
CA ASN A 24 10.67 -4.08 2.25
C ASN A 24 11.15 -2.73 1.67
N ILE A 25 10.21 -1.78 1.52
CA ILE A 25 10.46 -0.41 1.03
C ILE A 25 10.40 0.56 2.20
N GLU A 26 11.40 1.42 2.37
CA GLU A 26 11.39 2.45 3.41
C GLU A 26 10.36 3.55 3.11
N CYS A 27 9.13 3.40 3.63
CA CYS A 27 8.06 4.39 3.54
C CYS A 27 7.05 4.23 4.69
N ASP A 28 6.21 5.24 4.89
CA ASP A 28 5.15 5.27 5.92
C ASP A 28 3.75 4.95 5.37
N TYR A 29 3.68 4.50 4.12
CA TYR A 29 2.41 4.22 3.45
C TYR A 29 1.76 2.94 3.96
N ARG A 30 0.43 2.97 3.94
CA ARG A 30 -0.46 1.84 4.13
C ARG A 30 -1.40 1.75 2.93
N TYR A 31 -1.92 0.56 2.63
CA TYR A 31 -2.97 0.44 1.64
C TYR A 31 -4.15 -0.41 2.10
N LEU A 32 -5.33 -0.08 1.57
CA LEU A 32 -6.52 -0.91 1.60
C LEU A 32 -6.82 -1.39 0.18
N TYR A 33 -7.21 -2.66 0.04
CA TYR A 33 -7.74 -3.19 -1.21
C TYR A 33 -9.27 -3.27 -1.12
N VAL A 34 -9.97 -2.52 -1.97
CA VAL A 34 -11.44 -2.43 -1.98
C VAL A 34 -11.92 -2.38 -3.42
N SER A 35 -12.80 -3.32 -3.80
CA SER A 35 -13.45 -3.34 -5.11
C SER A 35 -12.48 -3.15 -6.28
N HIS A 36 -11.43 -3.98 -6.36
CA HIS A 36 -10.41 -3.92 -7.42
C HIS A 36 -9.59 -2.61 -7.46
N ASN A 37 -9.58 -1.86 -6.36
CA ASN A 37 -8.76 -0.66 -6.23
C ASN A 37 -7.87 -0.74 -4.98
N TYR A 38 -6.64 -0.26 -5.11
CA TYR A 38 -5.73 -0.01 -4.00
C TYR A 38 -5.81 1.45 -3.58
N VAL A 39 -6.15 1.70 -2.32
CA VAL A 39 -6.15 3.04 -1.73
C VAL A 39 -4.93 3.18 -0.82
N PHE A 40 -3.94 3.93 -1.27
CA PHE A 40 -2.73 4.22 -0.50
C PHE A 40 -2.94 5.44 0.38
N TYR A 41 -2.51 5.35 1.63
CA TYR A 41 -2.65 6.42 2.61
C TYR A 41 -1.53 6.40 3.63
N ARG A 42 -1.31 7.51 4.32
CA ARG A 42 -0.44 7.59 5.51
C ARG A 42 -1.18 8.22 6.68
N ILE A 43 -0.73 7.89 7.88
CA ILE A 43 -1.29 8.41 9.12
C ILE A 43 -0.41 9.57 9.57
N GLU A 44 -0.98 10.77 9.63
CA GLU A 44 -0.40 11.91 10.33
C GLU A 44 -1.12 12.08 11.69
N SER A 45 -0.58 12.89 12.61
CA SER A 45 -1.01 12.91 14.02
C SER A 45 -2.52 13.06 14.25
N GLU A 46 -3.22 13.82 13.41
CA GLU A 46 -4.66 14.10 13.55
C GLU A 46 -5.47 13.78 12.29
N LYS A 47 -4.84 13.23 11.25
CA LYS A 47 -5.49 13.01 9.95
C LYS A 47 -4.89 11.84 9.18
N ILE A 48 -5.70 11.29 8.30
CA ILE A 48 -5.24 10.37 7.26
C ILE A 48 -5.10 11.15 5.97
N ILE A 49 -3.94 11.03 5.32
CA ILE A 49 -3.73 11.55 3.98
C ILE A 49 -3.85 10.39 3.02
N VAL A 50 -4.87 10.42 2.15
CA VAL A 50 -4.91 9.54 0.98
C VAL A 50 -3.85 10.05 0.01
N VAL A 51 -2.88 9.19 -0.28
CA VAL A 51 -1.73 9.51 -1.13
C VAL A 51 -2.11 9.37 -2.59
N GLU A 52 -2.68 8.21 -2.96
CA GLU A 52 -3.15 7.93 -4.32
C GLU A 52 -4.12 6.73 -4.32
N MET A 53 -4.89 6.58 -5.39
CA MET A 53 -5.72 5.42 -5.67
C MET A 53 -5.35 4.80 -7.01
N PHE A 54 -5.18 3.48 -7.04
CA PHE A 54 -4.86 2.74 -8.25
C PHE A 54 -5.89 1.66 -8.51
N ASP A 55 -6.28 1.47 -9.76
CA ASP A 55 -6.92 0.24 -10.21
C ASP A 55 -5.94 -0.94 -10.03
N GLU A 56 -6.45 -2.14 -9.78
CA GLU A 56 -5.62 -3.34 -9.56
C GLU A 56 -4.66 -3.66 -10.72
N ARG A 57 -4.93 -3.12 -11.92
CA ARG A 57 -4.14 -3.34 -13.13
C ARG A 57 -2.98 -2.34 -13.27
N GLU A 58 -2.91 -1.32 -12.43
CA GLU A 58 -1.85 -0.31 -12.50
C GLU A 58 -0.61 -0.73 -11.70
N ASP A 59 0.59 -0.51 -12.27
CA ASP A 59 1.85 -0.77 -11.57
C ASP A 59 2.14 0.34 -10.54
N PHE A 60 1.53 0.23 -9.36
CA PHE A 60 1.74 1.17 -8.27
C PHE A 60 3.19 1.19 -7.76
N MET A 61 3.93 0.08 -7.92
CA MET A 61 5.32 -0.01 -7.46
C MET A 61 6.20 0.92 -8.30
N TYR A 62 6.01 0.88 -9.61
CA TYR A 62 6.67 1.80 -10.52
C TYR A 62 6.19 3.25 -10.29
N LYS A 63 4.88 3.48 -10.18
CA LYS A 63 4.32 4.84 -10.04
C LYS A 63 4.68 5.54 -8.73
N LEU A 64 4.71 4.82 -7.60
CA LEU A 64 5.01 5.40 -6.29
C LEU A 64 6.51 5.41 -5.96
N PHE A 65 7.27 4.41 -6.42
CA PHE A 65 8.65 4.19 -5.97
C PHE A 65 9.67 4.13 -7.12
N GLY A 66 9.24 4.18 -8.38
CA GLY A 66 10.14 4.03 -9.53
C GLY A 66 10.74 2.63 -9.66
N ILE A 67 10.20 1.64 -8.95
CA ILE A 67 10.71 0.26 -8.94
C ILE A 67 9.96 -0.54 -10.01
N SER A 68 10.65 -0.92 -11.08
CA SER A 68 10.07 -1.80 -12.09
C SER A 68 9.87 -3.20 -11.49
N THR A 69 8.62 -3.67 -11.52
CA THR A 69 8.29 -5.07 -11.17
C THR A 69 8.29 -5.98 -12.39
N ARG A 70 8.47 -5.43 -13.59
CA ARG A 70 8.57 -6.19 -14.84
C ARG A 70 9.90 -6.94 -14.85
N THR A 71 9.84 -8.24 -15.12
CA THR A 71 11.02 -9.02 -15.46
C THR A 71 11.58 -8.54 -16.79
N GLN A 72 12.88 -8.76 -17.04
CA GLN A 72 13.48 -8.48 -18.35
C GLN A 72 12.68 -9.15 -19.48
N GLU A 73 12.20 -10.38 -19.25
CA GLU A 73 11.33 -11.11 -20.18
C GLU A 73 10.01 -10.37 -20.50
N SER A 74 9.40 -9.70 -19.52
CA SER A 74 8.21 -8.87 -19.72
C SER A 74 8.55 -7.59 -20.48
N ILE A 75 9.70 -6.98 -20.20
CA ILE A 75 10.19 -5.80 -20.95
C ILE A 75 10.39 -6.16 -22.42
N ASP A 76 11.12 -7.25 -22.67
CA ASP A 76 11.43 -7.76 -24.00
C ASP A 76 10.18 -8.17 -24.80
N TYR A 77 9.12 -8.67 -24.12
CA TYR A 77 7.88 -9.10 -24.78
C TYR A 77 7.01 -7.94 -25.27
N TRP A 78 6.90 -6.84 -24.52
CA TRP A 78 6.04 -5.71 -24.90
C TRP A 78 6.73 -4.68 -25.80
N GLY A 79 8.06 -4.73 -25.92
CA GLY A 79 8.80 -3.93 -26.92
C GLY A 79 8.80 -2.43 -26.64
N ASP A 80 8.67 -2.02 -25.37
CA ASP A 80 8.85 -0.63 -24.97
C ASP A 80 10.37 -0.31 -25.00
N GLU A 81 10.89 0.01 -26.18
CA GLU A 81 12.21 0.62 -26.36
C GLU A 81 12.11 2.11 -25.94
N ASP A 82 13.01 2.55 -25.06
CA ASP A 82 13.15 3.95 -24.62
C ASP A 82 13.28 4.96 -25.78
#